data_AF-G4ZCI5-F1
#
_entry.id   AF-G4ZCI5-F1
#
_cell.length_a   1.000
_cell.length_b   1.000
_cell.length_c   1.000
_cell.angle_alpha   90.00
_cell.angle_beta   90.00
_cell.angle_gamma   90.00
#
_symmetry.space_group_name_H-M   'P 1'
#
loop_
_entity.id
_entity.type
_entity.pdbx_description
1 polymer ?
#
loop_
_entity_poly.entity_id
_entity_poly.type
_entity_poly.pdbx_seq_one_letter_code
_entity_poly.pdbx_strand_id
1 'polypeptide(L)'
;KKTVTRRGQKTVWVKCSGASKERASVMLLGDRDGNRYTPFVVLKVKPSKDNAIQEENNARRYGFGIRNWKNVRTIRETTGLEVYGNAKGTC
;
A
#
# COMPACT_ATOMS: atom_id res chain seq x y z
N LYS A 1 -6.33 33.47 -0.42
CA LYS A 1 -5.35 32.37 -0.23
C LYS A 1 -5.57 31.77 1.16
N LYS A 2 -6.22 30.61 1.30
CA LYS A 2 -6.28 29.88 2.57
C LYS A 2 -5.15 28.85 2.57
N THR A 3 -4.25 28.96 3.53
CA THR A 3 -3.12 28.05 3.71
C THR A 3 -3.64 26.71 4.23
N VAL A 4 -3.41 25.64 3.45
CA VAL A 4 -3.85 24.25 3.74
C VAL A 4 -2.89 23.59 4.73
N THR A 5 -2.57 24.24 5.84
CA THR A 5 -1.78 23.60 6.90
C THR A 5 -2.03 24.28 8.23
N ARG A 6 -2.70 23.56 9.13
CA ARG A 6 -2.83 23.93 10.55
C ARG A 6 -1.46 23.74 11.22
N ARG A 7 -0.99 24.74 11.98
CA ARG A 7 0.24 24.65 12.79
C ARG A 7 0.23 23.34 13.60
N GLY A 8 1.28 22.52 13.45
CA GLY A 8 1.46 21.25 14.16
C GLY A 8 1.21 19.96 13.36
N GLN A 9 0.76 20.05 12.11
CA GLN A 9 0.65 18.85 11.26
C GLN A 9 2.05 18.35 10.86
N LYS A 10 2.42 17.16 11.35
CA LYS A 10 3.67 16.47 10.98
C LYS A 10 3.56 15.96 9.54
N THR A 11 4.43 16.45 8.67
CA THR A 11 4.62 15.94 7.31
C THR A 11 5.56 14.74 7.39
N VAL A 12 5.08 13.55 7.00
CA VAL A 12 5.92 12.36 6.89
C VAL A 12 6.50 12.31 5.49
N TRP A 13 7.80 12.54 5.36
CA TRP A 13 8.54 12.37 4.11
C TRP A 13 9.12 10.96 4.06
N VAL A 14 8.60 10.10 3.18
CA VAL A 14 9.16 8.78 2.94
C VAL A 14 10.06 8.86 1.71
N LYS A 15 11.39 8.85 1.92
CA LYS A 15 12.39 8.86 0.86
C LYS A 15 12.84 7.42 0.58
N CYS A 16 12.49 6.86 -0.57
CA CYS A 16 12.96 5.53 -0.99
C CYS A 16 14.18 5.68 -1.91
N SER A 17 15.39 5.41 -1.40
CA SER A 17 16.63 5.38 -2.21
C SER A 17 17.45 4.12 -1.91
N GLY A 18 17.66 3.25 -2.91
CA GLY A 18 18.46 2.01 -2.80
C GLY A 18 18.33 1.09 -4.03
N ALA A 19 19.36 0.28 -4.29
CA ALA A 19 19.56 -0.52 -5.51
C ALA A 19 18.64 -1.75 -5.66
N SER A 20 17.95 -2.18 -4.59
CA SER A 20 16.82 -3.12 -4.72
C SER A 20 15.54 -2.31 -4.98
N LYS A 21 14.99 -2.42 -6.19
CA LYS A 21 13.69 -1.80 -6.56
C LYS A 21 12.50 -2.51 -5.91
N GLU A 22 12.55 -2.69 -4.60
CA GLU A 22 11.36 -2.98 -3.79
C GLU A 22 10.58 -1.67 -3.70
N ARG A 23 9.58 -1.52 -4.57
CA ARG A 23 8.73 -0.33 -4.61
C ARG A 23 7.55 -0.53 -3.68
N ALA A 24 7.45 0.34 -2.69
CA ALA A 24 6.28 0.55 -1.86
C ALA A 24 5.75 1.95 -2.13
N SER A 25 4.49 2.06 -2.52
CA SER A 25 3.78 3.33 -2.65
C SER A 25 2.76 3.44 -1.52
N VAL A 26 2.76 4.56 -0.82
CA VAL A 26 1.75 4.87 0.20
C VAL A 26 0.81 5.92 -0.37
N MET A 27 -0.48 5.63 -0.37
CA MET A 27 -1.51 6.57 -0.77
C MET A 27 -2.16 7.19 0.45
N LEU A 28 -1.99 8.49 0.57
CA LEU A 28 -2.59 9.31 1.62
C LEU A 28 -3.90 9.89 1.08
N LEU A 29 -5.01 9.53 1.70
CA LEU A 29 -6.32 10.08 1.37
C LEU A 29 -6.67 11.17 2.39
N GLY A 30 -7.11 12.32 1.88
CA GLY A 30 -7.68 13.39 2.69
C GLY A 30 -8.72 14.17 1.91
N ASP A 31 -9.70 14.71 2.62
CA ASP A 31 -10.74 15.56 2.01
C ASP A 31 -10.40 17.05 2.11
N ARG A 32 -11.22 17.87 1.45
CA ARG A 32 -11.07 19.34 1.43
C ARG A 32 -11.28 19.98 2.80
N ASP A 33 -12.00 19.31 3.70
CA ASP A 33 -12.34 19.80 5.03
C ASP A 33 -11.21 19.49 6.03
N GLY A 34 -10.16 18.79 5.57
CA GLY A 34 -8.95 18.49 6.31
C GLY A 34 -9.00 17.17 7.05
N ASN A 35 -10.02 16.34 6.81
CA ASN A 35 -10.09 14.99 7.35
C ASN A 35 -9.02 14.13 6.66
N ARG A 36 -8.33 13.32 7.46
CA ARG A 36 -7.32 12.37 6.99
C ARG A 36 -7.89 10.97 7.17
N TYR A 37 -7.86 10.19 6.10
CA TYR A 37 -8.29 8.80 6.13
C TYR A 37 -7.09 7.88 6.32
N THR A 38 -7.37 6.65 6.74
CA THR A 38 -6.35 5.61 6.84
C THR A 38 -5.66 5.44 5.50
N PRO A 39 -4.32 5.57 5.45
CA PRO A 39 -3.59 5.38 4.20
C PRO A 39 -3.55 3.91 3.83
N PHE A 40 -3.39 3.64 2.54
CA PHE A 40 -3.18 2.28 2.05
C PHE A 40 -1.82 2.16 1.36
N VAL A 41 -1.26 0.95 1.42
CA VAL A 41 0.09 0.64 0.95
C VAL A 41 -0.01 -0.28 -0.25
N VAL A 42 0.67 0.06 -1.35
CA VAL A 42 0.79 -0.78 -2.54
C VAL A 42 2.24 -1.22 -2.69
N LEU A 43 2.46 -2.53 -2.61
CA LEU A 43 3.76 -3.16 -2.81
C LEU A 43 3.87 -3.72 -4.22
N LYS A 44 5.06 -3.62 -4.81
CA LYS A 44 5.35 -4.28 -6.08
C LYS A 44 5.49 -5.79 -5.86
N VAL A 45 4.62 -6.58 -6.49
CA VAL A 45 4.62 -8.05 -6.44
C VAL A 45 4.69 -8.60 -7.85
N LYS A 46 5.57 -9.58 -8.08
CA LYS A 46 5.63 -10.30 -9.36
C LYS A 46 4.39 -11.20 -9.47
N PRO A 47 3.61 -11.13 -10.57
CA PRO A 47 2.48 -12.01 -10.76
C PRO A 47 2.93 -13.47 -10.90
N SER A 48 2.04 -14.40 -10.55
CA SER A 48 2.19 -15.81 -10.84
C SER A 48 2.29 -16.04 -12.36
N LYS A 49 3.02 -17.08 -12.76
CA LYS A 49 3.01 -17.55 -14.16
C LYS A 49 1.72 -18.30 -14.50
N ASP A 50 1.07 -18.87 -13.49
CA ASP A 50 -0.22 -19.55 -13.61
C ASP A 50 -1.34 -18.54 -13.41
N ASN A 51 -2.21 -18.41 -14.42
CA ASN A 51 -3.31 -17.45 -14.46
C ASN A 51 -4.40 -17.76 -13.42
N ALA A 52 -4.73 -19.04 -13.19
CA ALA A 52 -5.73 -19.42 -12.19
C ALA A 52 -5.26 -19.07 -10.78
N ILE A 53 -3.97 -19.30 -10.50
CA ILE A 53 -3.35 -18.88 -9.24
C ILE A 53 -3.29 -17.35 -9.14
N GLN A 54 -3.00 -16.64 -10.23
CA GLN A 54 -2.98 -15.17 -10.22
C GLN A 54 -4.37 -14.59 -9.93
N GLU A 55 -5.42 -15.14 -10.52
CA GLU A 55 -6.80 -14.75 -10.27
C GLU A 55 -7.20 -15.00 -8.82
N GLU A 56 -6.85 -16.17 -8.26
CA GLU A 56 -7.07 -16.46 -6.84
C GLU A 56 -6.29 -15.49 -5.93
N ASN A 57 -5.04 -15.18 -6.27
CA ASN A 57 -4.22 -14.22 -5.52
C ASN A 57 -4.87 -12.82 -5.54
N ASN A 58 -5.40 -12.38 -6.68
CA ASN A 58 -6.10 -11.10 -6.78
C ASN A 58 -7.37 -11.09 -5.93
N ALA A 59 -8.21 -12.12 -6.07
CA ALA A 59 -9.51 -12.19 -5.41
C ALA A 59 -9.43 -12.38 -3.89
N ARG A 60 -8.49 -13.20 -3.40
CA ARG A 60 -8.46 -13.64 -1.99
C ARG A 60 -7.27 -13.12 -1.21
N ARG A 61 -6.22 -12.67 -1.90
CA ARG A 61 -4.92 -12.35 -1.29
C ARG A 61 -4.43 -10.96 -1.70
N TYR A 62 -5.32 -10.12 -2.24
CA TYR A 62 -5.03 -8.73 -2.61
C TYR A 62 -3.79 -8.58 -3.51
N GLY A 63 -3.58 -9.54 -4.41
CA GLY A 63 -2.45 -9.59 -5.35
C GLY A 63 -1.16 -10.19 -4.79
N PHE A 64 -1.16 -10.68 -3.55
CA PHE A 64 -0.03 -11.41 -2.96
C PHE A 64 -0.13 -12.92 -3.19
N GLY A 65 1.01 -13.56 -3.43
CA GLY A 65 1.09 -15.02 -3.40
C GLY A 65 0.90 -15.58 -1.98
N ILE A 66 0.48 -16.85 -1.89
CA ILE A 66 0.12 -17.53 -0.63
C ILE A 66 1.20 -17.45 0.48
N ARG A 67 2.49 -17.46 0.12
CA ARG A 67 3.60 -17.39 1.08
C ARG A 67 3.68 -16.01 1.74
N ASN A 68 3.64 -14.95 0.94
CA ASN A 68 3.73 -13.57 1.45
C ASN A 68 2.41 -13.12 2.09
N TRP A 69 1.29 -13.70 1.64
CA TRP A 69 -0.04 -13.39 2.18
C TRP A 69 -0.14 -13.62 3.68
N LYS A 70 0.53 -14.64 4.24
CA LYS A 70 0.53 -14.90 5.69
C LYS A 70 1.03 -13.67 6.47
N ASN A 71 2.18 -13.11 6.07
CA ASN A 71 2.78 -11.96 6.73
C ASN A 71 1.95 -10.69 6.50
N VAL A 72 1.49 -10.45 5.27
CA VAL A 72 0.67 -9.28 4.94
C VAL A 72 -0.65 -9.31 5.71
N ARG A 73 -1.29 -10.48 5.82
CA ARG A 73 -2.51 -10.65 6.60
C ARG A 73 -2.29 -10.26 8.06
N THR A 74 -1.23 -10.75 8.69
CA THR A 74 -0.88 -10.36 10.06
C THR A 74 -0.65 -8.86 10.19
N ILE A 75 0.00 -8.22 9.23
CA ILE A 75 0.18 -6.75 9.24
C ILE A 75 -1.18 -6.05 9.17
N ARG A 76 -2.07 -6.47 8.27
CA ARG A 76 -3.42 -5.89 8.13
C ARG A 76 -4.23 -6.04 9.42
N GLU A 77 -4.19 -7.23 10.03
CA GLU A 77 -4.94 -7.53 11.27
C GLU A 77 -4.39 -6.77 12.48
N THR A 78 -3.07 -6.62 12.61
CA THR A 78 -2.44 -5.95 13.76
C THR A 78 -2.41 -4.42 13.66
N THR A 79 -2.29 -3.87 12.45
CA THR A 79 -2.16 -2.42 12.23
C THR A 79 -3.43 -1.75 11.73
N GLY A 80 -4.39 -2.52 11.20
CA GLY A 80 -5.57 -1.99 10.51
C GLY A 80 -5.26 -1.34 9.15
N LEU A 81 -4.01 -1.39 8.67
CA LEU A 81 -3.64 -0.84 7.37
C LEU A 81 -4.17 -1.70 6.24
N GLU A 82 -4.61 -1.06 5.17
CA GLU A 82 -4.88 -1.76 3.92
C GLU A 82 -3.59 -1.89 3.10
N VAL A 83 -3.27 -3.13 2.72
CA VAL A 83 -2.04 -3.45 1.98
C VAL A 83 -2.38 -4.29 0.76
N TYR A 84 -1.93 -3.84 -0.41
CA TYR A 84 -2.19 -4.45 -1.72
C TYR A 84 -0.90 -4.75 -2.47
N GLY A 85 -0.93 -5.75 -3.33
CA GLY A 85 0.18 -6.16 -4.18
C GLY A 85 -0.18 -6.00 -5.66
N ASN A 86 0.68 -5.39 -6.46
CA ASN A 86 0.52 -5.39 -7.91
C ASN A 86 1.85 -5.36 -8.66
N ALA A 87 1.83 -5.61 -9.97
CA ALA A 87 3.06 -5.71 -10.77
C ALA A 87 3.86 -4.40 -10.90
N LYS A 88 3.24 -3.25 -10.63
CA LYS A 88 3.82 -1.92 -10.88
C LYS A 88 4.34 -1.26 -9.60
N GLY A 89 3.74 -1.56 -8.45
CA GLY A 89 3.95 -0.92 -7.16
C GLY A 89 3.30 0.46 -7.03
N THR A 90 2.25 0.77 -7.80
CA THR A 90 1.54 2.07 -7.84
C THR A 90 0.03 1.85 -7.99
N CYS A 91 -0.82 2.82 -7.68
CA CYS A 91 -2.22 2.80 -8.13
C CYS A 91 -2.31 2.86 -9.65
#